data_AF-A0A7V1TVK4-F1
#
_entry.id   AF-A0A7V1TVK4-F1
#
_cell.length_a   1.000
_cell.length_b   1.000
_cell.length_c   1.000
_cell.angle_alpha   90.00
_cell.angle_beta   90.00
_cell.angle_gamma   90.00
#
_symmetry.space_group_name_H-M   'P 1'
#
loop_
_entity.id
_entity.type
_entity.pdbx_description
1 polymer ?
#
loop_
_entity_poly.entity_id
_entity_poly.type
_entity_poly.pdbx_seq_one_letter_code
_entity_poly.pdbx_strand_id
1 'polypeptide(L)' 'MFEHDRSAARGLMCTRALIAFEHKDALGNKPAHELFGRVTWRRTGDPNKPARDFSDYEILLDGKPVDSALVIVPV' A
#
# COMPACT_ATOMS: atom_id res chain seq x y z
N MET A 1 -1.29 -2.87 13.34
CA MET A 1 -2.58 -2.16 13.50
C MET A 1 -3.73 -3.11 13.86
N PHE A 2 -3.84 -4.30 13.24
CA PHE A 2 -5.00 -5.20 13.39
C PHE A 2 -4.72 -6.44 14.25
N GLU A 3 -3.48 -6.63 14.68
CA GLU A 3 -2.99 -7.83 15.37
C GLU A 3 -3.69 -8.03 16.72
N HIS A 4 -3.98 -6.92 17.40
CA HIS A 4 -4.65 -6.87 18.69
C HIS A 4 -6.13 -6.46 18.60
N ASP A 5 -6.62 -6.05 17.42
CA ASP A 5 -8.00 -5.60 17.20
C ASP A 5 -8.80 -6.67 16.44
N ARG A 6 -9.04 -7.78 17.13
CA ARG A 6 -9.80 -8.92 16.62
C ARG A 6 -11.21 -8.91 17.16
N SER A 7 -12.20 -9.06 16.28
CA SER A 7 -13.60 -9.23 16.68
C SER A 7 -14.37 -10.07 15.66
N ALA A 8 -15.52 -10.61 16.06
CA ALA A 8 -16.36 -11.44 15.20
C ALA A 8 -16.82 -10.73 13.91
N ALA A 9 -16.89 -9.39 13.92
CA ALA A 9 -17.31 -8.59 12.78
C ALA A 9 -16.18 -8.31 11.76
N ARG A 10 -14.91 -8.42 12.15
CA ARG A 10 -13.77 -7.94 11.35
C ARG A 10 -13.06 -9.01 10.53
N GLY A 11 -13.31 -10.29 10.83
CA GLY A 11 -12.61 -11.39 10.14
C GLY A 11 -11.08 -11.28 10.27
N LEU A 12 -10.36 -11.64 9.21
CA LEU A 12 -8.89 -11.60 9.16
C LEU A 12 -8.40 -10.36 8.41
N MET A 13 -8.23 -9.26 9.14
CA MET A 13 -7.56 -8.06 8.62
C MET A 13 -6.07 -8.12 8.89
N CYS A 14 -5.25 -7.72 7.92
CA CYS A 14 -3.81 -7.57 8.09
C CYS A 14 -3.29 -6.41 7.23
N THR A 15 -2.29 -5.70 7.75
CA THR A 15 -1.55 -4.70 6.96
C THR A 15 -0.68 -5.44 5.94
N ARG A 16 -0.79 -5.06 4.66
CA ARG A 16 -0.03 -5.70 3.57
C ARG A 16 1.25 -4.96 3.21
N ALA A 17 1.21 -3.62 3.22
CA ALA A 17 2.37 -2.76 3.02
C ALA A 17 2.13 -1.39 3.68
N LEU A 18 3.20 -0.72 4.08
CA LEU A 18 3.23 0.66 4.55
C LEU A 18 4.28 1.43 3.74
N ILE A 19 3.85 2.47 3.04
CA ILE A 19 4.73 3.37 2.28
C ILE A 19 4.67 4.74 2.96
N ALA A 20 5.80 5.16 3.53
CA ALA A 20 5.93 6.44 4.20
C ALA A 20 6.74 7.40 3.32
N PHE A 21 6.18 8.57 3.00
CA PHE A 21 6.90 9.63 2.33
C PHE A 21 7.49 10.59 3.37
N GLU A 22 8.81 10.68 3.44
CA GLU A 22 9.53 11.50 4.40
C GLU A 22 9.96 12.82 3.75
N HIS A 23 9.38 13.92 4.22
CA HIS A 23 9.72 15.26 3.77
C HIS A 23 11.01 15.77 4.41
N LYS A 24 11.72 16.65 3.69
CA LYS A 24 12.97 17.26 4.18
C LYS A 24 12.78 18.17 5.40
N ASP A 25 11.60 18.75 5.55
CA ASP A 25 11.26 19.66 6.64
C ASP A 25 9.77 19.54 7.04
N ALA A 26 9.40 20.25 8.10
CA ALA A 26 8.06 20.23 8.67
C ALA A 26 6.98 20.91 7.80
N LEU A 27 7.37 21.76 6.84
CA LEU A 27 6.44 22.43 5.94
C LEU A 27 6.13 21.57 4.70
N GLY A 28 7.00 20.60 4.42
CA GLY A 28 6.86 19.71 3.29
C GLY A 28 7.47 20.31 2.02
N ASN A 29 8.05 19.43 1.20
CA ASN A 29 8.79 19.83 0.01
C ASN A 29 8.19 19.27 -1.31
N LYS A 30 7.07 18.55 -1.24
CA LYS A 30 6.26 18.18 -2.42
C LYS A 30 4.76 18.11 -2.08
N PRO A 31 3.88 18.38 -3.05
CA PRO A 31 2.44 18.19 -2.87
C PRO A 31 2.07 16.72 -2.60
N ALA A 32 1.16 16.48 -1.65
CA ALA A 32 0.73 15.14 -1.27
C ALA A 32 0.11 14.33 -2.43
N HIS A 33 -0.63 14.99 -3.32
CA HIS A 33 -1.27 14.32 -4.46
C HIS A 33 -0.25 13.73 -5.44
N GLU A 34 0.90 14.38 -5.64
CA GLU A 34 1.99 13.85 -6.47
C GLU A 34 2.61 12.62 -5.83
N LEU A 35 2.81 12.65 -4.50
CA LEU A 35 3.38 11.53 -3.76
C LEU A 35 2.45 10.31 -3.77
N PHE A 36 1.16 10.51 -3.53
CA PHE A 36 0.19 9.43 -3.60
C PHE A 36 -0.02 8.90 -5.02
N GLY A 37 0.16 9.72 -6.05
CA GLY A 37 0.15 9.29 -7.45
C GLY A 37 1.26 8.30 -7.81
N ARG A 38 2.35 8.25 -7.03
CA ARG A 38 3.45 7.27 -7.22
C ARG A 38 3.05 5.86 -6.80
N VAL A 39 2.04 5.73 -5.94
CA VAL A 39 1.54 4.45 -5.43
C VAL A 39 0.39 4.00 -6.33
N THR A 40 0.62 2.94 -7.08
CA THR A 40 -0.39 2.35 -7.98
C THR A 40 -0.56 0.87 -7.67
N TRP A 41 -1.50 0.22 -8.35
CA TRP A 41 -1.73 -1.21 -8.19
C TRP A 41 -2.17 -1.82 -9.51
N ARG A 42 -2.01 -3.13 -9.65
CA ARG A 42 -2.59 -3.91 -10.75
C ARG A 42 -3.19 -5.22 -10.26
N ARG A 43 -4.18 -5.73 -11.00
CA ARG A 43 -4.70 -7.10 -10.86
C ARG A 43 -3.72 -8.07 -11.50
N THR A 44 -3.35 -9.12 -10.78
CA THR A 44 -2.45 -10.19 -11.25
C THR A 44 -3.19 -11.49 -11.59
N GLY A 45 -4.42 -11.66 -11.06
CA GLY A 45 -5.28 -12.81 -11.34
C GLY A 45 -6.18 -12.66 -12.58
N ASP A 46 -7.10 -13.63 -12.77
CA ASP A 46 -8.08 -13.62 -13.86
C ASP A 46 -9.00 -12.37 -13.77
N PRO A 47 -8.98 -11.48 -14.78
CA PRO A 47 -9.76 -10.24 -14.75
C PRO A 47 -11.27 -10.48 -14.78
N ASN A 48 -11.72 -11.67 -15.24
CA ASN A 48 -13.13 -12.02 -15.31
C ASN A 48 -13.66 -12.61 -13.99
N LYS A 49 -12.80 -12.83 -13.00
CA LYS A 49 -13.19 -13.34 -11.69
C LYS A 49 -13.07 -12.26 -10.62
N PRO A 50 -13.93 -12.26 -9.59
CA PRO A 50 -13.74 -11.40 -8.44
C PRO A 50 -12.42 -11.74 -7.72
N ALA A 51 -11.67 -10.72 -7.28
CA ALA A 51 -10.50 -10.94 -6.44
C ALA A 51 -10.95 -11.47 -5.06
N ARG A 52 -10.22 -12.44 -4.53
CA ARG A 52 -10.52 -13.11 -3.26
C ARG A 52 -9.34 -13.16 -2.30
N ASP A 53 -8.12 -13.01 -2.81
CA ASP A 53 -6.90 -12.92 -2.00
C ASP A 53 -6.08 -11.68 -2.35
N PHE A 54 -5.17 -11.29 -1.45
CA PHE A 54 -4.23 -10.21 -1.74
C PHE A 54 -3.26 -10.59 -2.87
N SER A 55 -2.97 -11.88 -3.09
CA SER A 55 -2.17 -12.34 -4.22
C SER A 55 -2.77 -12.01 -5.59
N ASP A 56 -4.05 -11.66 -5.67
CA ASP A 56 -4.71 -11.18 -6.88
C ASP A 56 -4.36 -9.72 -7.23
N TYR A 57 -3.58 -9.07 -6.36
CA TYR A 57 -3.11 -7.70 -6.50
C TYR A 57 -1.59 -7.63 -6.38
N GLU A 58 -1.02 -6.66 -7.07
CA GLU A 58 0.36 -6.22 -6.86
C GLU A 58 0.36 -4.72 -6.65
N ILE A 59 1.03 -4.28 -5.57
CA ILE A 59 1.21 -2.87 -5.26
C ILE A 59 2.51 -2.40 -5.89
N LEU A 60 2.44 -1.22 -6.51
CA LEU A 60 3.55 -0.63 -7.24
C LEU A 60 3.91 0.73 -6.64
N LEU A 61 5.19 1.00 -6.50
CA LEU A 61 5.75 2.32 -6.22
C LEU A 61 6.62 2.73 -7.41
N ASP A 62 6.29 3.84 -8.06
CA ASP A 62 6.95 4.30 -9.28
C ASP A 62 7.01 3.20 -10.38
N GLY A 63 5.94 2.41 -10.48
CA GLY A 63 5.82 1.31 -11.45
C GLY A 63 6.60 0.03 -11.09
N LYS A 64 7.22 -0.03 -9.91
CA LYS A 64 7.97 -1.22 -9.44
C LYS A 64 7.24 -1.92 -8.29
N PRO A 65 7.27 -3.26 -8.23
CA PRO A 65 6.70 -4.01 -7.12
C PRO A 65 7.23 -3.56 -5.77
N VAL A 66 6.33 -3.52 -4.77
CA VAL A 66 6.68 -3.28 -3.38
C VAL A 66 6.92 -4.63 -2.70
N ASP A 67 8.18 -4.96 -2.48
CA ASP A 67 8.59 -6.28 -1.97
C ASP A 67 8.79 -6.32 -0.44
N SER A 68 8.67 -5.18 0.24
CA SER A 68 8.82 -5.07 1.70
C SER A 68 7.55 -4.56 2.38
N ALA A 69 7.34 -5.01 3.61
CA ALA A 69 6.19 -4.58 4.42
C ALA A 69 6.24 -3.09 4.80
N LEU A 70 7.44 -2.50 4.87
CA LEU A 70 7.67 -1.07 5.09
C LEU A 70 8.63 -0.53 4.03
N VAL A 71 8.25 0.59 3.42
CA VAL A 71 9.10 1.38 2.51
C VAL A 71 9.08 2.82 3.00
N ILE A 72 10.27 3.40 3.22
CA ILE A 72 10.43 4.82 3.51
C ILE A 72 11.02 5.48 2.26
N VAL A 73 10.33 6.49 1.75
CA VAL A 73 10.67 7.20 0.53
C VAL A 73 11.03 8.64 0.90
N PRO A 74 12.31 9.04 0.88
CA PRO A 74 12.69 10.42 1.06
C PRO A 74 12.17 11.25 -0.13
N VAL A 75 11.58 12.42 0.18
CA VAL A 75 10.94 13.32 -0.78
C VAL A 75 11.82 14.51 -1.10
#